data_AF-A0A1V1HZF3-F1
#
_entry.id   AF-A0A1V1HZF3-F1
#
_cell.length_a   1.000
_cell.length_b   1.000
_cell.length_c   1.000
_cell.angle_alpha   90.00
_cell.angle_beta   90.00
_cell.angle_gamma   90.00
#
_symmetry.space_group_name_H-M   'P 1'
#
loop_
_entity.id
_entity.type
_entity.pdbx_description
1 polymer ?
#
loop_
_entity_poly.entity_id
_entity_poly.type
_entity_poly.pdbx_seq_one_letter_code
_entity_poly.pdbx_strand_id
1 'polypeptide(L)'
;MNKSFKYKKECKICNKTFDTNTATSKYCSDECRAIANKNRTYKLICEECGEEFDGKNKTNKFCSDECRRKNIKERYEVVCSECGVVYKAPIDLKHYPCKECREIIENSKVEKICRMCGEIFKTNENIEVCSGLCEYNYKRENKYKYNINIEEVKSIDKQIKELLLSYSGVRLNKKEQTEIYKQIKEISNLPIHKSIYKCLKRYNISHTYFDTVDGWSPLLINTSDEQDIEKQILIEVKKELLQQTINKYEITKREFEMKIENIKQIIKKLEN
;
A
#
# COMPACT_ATOMS: atom_id res chain seq x y z
N MET A 1 -14.50 -29.08 -16.00
CA MET A 1 -15.96 -28.87 -15.82
C MET A 1 -16.42 -27.85 -16.85
N ASN A 2 -17.20 -28.27 -17.86
CA ASN A 2 -17.80 -27.36 -18.84
C ASN A 2 -18.89 -26.54 -18.16
N LYS A 3 -18.69 -25.23 -17.99
CA LYS A 3 -19.76 -24.33 -17.56
C LYS A 3 -20.76 -24.22 -18.70
N SER A 4 -21.96 -24.75 -18.51
CA SER A 4 -23.08 -24.50 -19.44
C SER A 4 -23.51 -23.04 -19.30
N PHE A 5 -23.73 -22.38 -20.44
CA PHE A 5 -24.25 -21.02 -20.48
C PHE A 5 -25.79 -21.06 -20.48
N LYS A 6 -26.43 -20.20 -19.68
CA LYS A 6 -27.90 -20.21 -19.51
C LYS A 6 -28.65 -19.33 -20.51
N TYR A 7 -28.03 -18.29 -21.08
CA TYR A 7 -28.69 -17.30 -21.92
C TYR A 7 -27.91 -17.03 -23.20
N LYS A 8 -28.61 -16.93 -24.33
CA LYS A 8 -28.08 -16.46 -25.61
C LYS A 8 -28.62 -15.07 -25.91
N LYS A 9 -27.73 -14.12 -26.24
CA LYS A 9 -28.08 -12.69 -26.40
C LYS A 9 -27.31 -12.04 -27.54
N GLU A 10 -27.79 -10.89 -28.00
CA GLU A 10 -27.10 -10.04 -28.96
C GLU A 10 -26.39 -8.87 -28.26
N CYS A 11 -25.14 -8.62 -28.65
CA CYS A 11 -24.35 -7.52 -28.11
C CYS A 11 -24.85 -6.18 -28.65
N LYS A 12 -25.17 -5.22 -27.77
CA LYS A 12 -25.69 -3.90 -28.17
C LYS A 12 -24.69 -2.98 -28.89
N ILE A 13 -23.45 -3.41 -29.09
CA ILE A 13 -22.38 -2.62 -29.73
C ILE A 13 -21.99 -3.19 -31.09
N CYS A 14 -21.73 -4.50 -31.16
CA CYS A 14 -21.30 -5.16 -32.39
C CYS A 14 -22.37 -6.06 -33.02
N ASN A 15 -23.55 -6.17 -32.41
CA ASN A 15 -24.68 -7.01 -32.84
C ASN A 15 -24.37 -8.51 -32.97
N LYS A 16 -23.21 -8.98 -32.49
CA LYS A 16 -22.88 -10.41 -32.46
C LYS A 16 -23.67 -11.13 -31.36
N THR A 17 -24.10 -12.35 -31.67
CA THR A 17 -24.68 -13.25 -30.67
C THR A 17 -23.61 -13.82 -29.75
N PHE A 18 -23.91 -13.94 -28.45
CA PHE A 18 -23.00 -14.47 -27.45
C PHE A 18 -23.76 -15.17 -26.32
N ASP A 19 -23.08 -16.11 -25.67
CA ASP A 19 -23.62 -16.90 -24.56
C ASP A 19 -23.19 -16.31 -23.21
N THR A 20 -24.08 -16.30 -22.22
CA THR A 20 -23.81 -15.75 -20.89
C THR A 20 -24.57 -16.48 -19.79
N ASN A 21 -24.02 -16.42 -18.57
CA ASN A 21 -24.68 -16.91 -17.37
C ASN A 21 -25.46 -15.82 -16.63
N THR A 22 -25.45 -14.58 -17.11
CA THR A 22 -26.08 -13.44 -16.43
C THR A 22 -27.22 -12.85 -17.26
N ALA A 23 -28.40 -12.80 -16.65
CA ALA A 23 -29.59 -12.20 -17.26
C ALA A 23 -29.42 -10.68 -17.51
N THR A 24 -28.45 -10.03 -16.87
CA THR A 24 -28.18 -8.59 -17.01
C THR A 24 -27.07 -8.24 -18.01
N SER A 25 -26.29 -9.21 -18.53
CA SER A 25 -25.25 -8.89 -19.51
C SER A 25 -25.85 -8.35 -20.81
N LYS A 26 -25.24 -7.27 -21.33
CA LYS A 26 -25.64 -6.53 -22.54
C LYS A 26 -24.57 -6.56 -23.63
N TYR A 27 -23.36 -7.00 -23.31
CA TYR A 27 -22.18 -6.90 -24.17
C TYR A 27 -21.44 -8.23 -24.19
N CYS A 28 -20.92 -8.60 -25.36
CA CYS A 28 -20.22 -9.87 -25.55
C CYS A 28 -18.80 -9.89 -24.96
N SER A 29 -18.20 -8.72 -24.73
CA SER A 29 -16.83 -8.59 -24.26
C SER A 29 -16.60 -7.29 -23.48
N ASP A 30 -15.46 -7.21 -22.80
CA ASP A 30 -15.05 -6.04 -22.03
C ASP A 30 -14.78 -4.83 -22.94
N GLU A 31 -14.30 -5.04 -24.16
CA GLU A 31 -14.09 -3.98 -25.15
C GLU A 31 -15.43 -3.36 -25.57
N CYS A 32 -16.43 -4.19 -25.88
CA CYS A 32 -17.78 -3.69 -26.20
C CYS A 32 -18.38 -2.93 -25.01
N ARG A 33 -18.18 -3.41 -23.78
CA ARG A 33 -18.61 -2.70 -22.58
C ARG A 33 -17.92 -1.35 -22.42
N ALA A 34 -16.61 -1.28 -22.69
CA ALA A 34 -15.85 -0.03 -22.62
C ALA A 34 -16.34 1.00 -23.65
N ILE A 35 -16.60 0.57 -24.90
CA ILE A 35 -17.17 1.42 -25.95
C ILE A 35 -18.55 1.95 -25.52
N ALA A 36 -19.42 1.07 -25.00
CA ALA A 36 -20.73 1.48 -24.53
C ALA A 36 -20.65 2.50 -23.39
N ASN A 37 -19.72 2.31 -22.45
CA ASN A 37 -19.50 3.25 -21.35
C ASN A 37 -18.95 4.60 -21.84
N LYS A 38 -18.06 4.60 -22.83
CA LYS A 38 -17.50 5.83 -23.45
C LYS A 38 -18.59 6.66 -24.16
N ASN A 39 -19.51 5.97 -24.85
CA ASN A 39 -20.60 6.58 -25.60
C ASN A 39 -21.82 6.93 -24.73
N ARG A 40 -21.82 6.54 -23.46
CA ARG A 40 -22.91 6.83 -22.54
C ARG A 40 -23.00 8.34 -22.31
N THR A 41 -24.16 8.90 -22.60
CA THR A 41 -24.52 10.29 -22.29
C THR A 41 -25.85 10.31 -21.55
N TYR A 42 -26.08 11.39 -20.82
CA TYR A 42 -27.31 11.66 -20.11
C TYR A 42 -27.80 13.05 -20.48
N LYS A 43 -29.08 13.17 -20.82
CA LYS A 43 -29.76 14.47 -20.91
C LYS A 43 -29.98 15.00 -19.51
N LEU A 44 -29.37 16.14 -19.20
CA LEU A 44 -29.38 16.79 -17.89
C LEU A 44 -29.77 18.26 -18.07
N ILE A 45 -30.32 18.88 -17.03
CA ILE A 45 -30.65 20.31 -17.01
C ILE A 45 -29.58 21.01 -16.18
N CYS A 46 -29.00 22.10 -16.70
CA CYS A 46 -28.01 22.86 -15.96
C CYS A 46 -28.65 23.59 -14.77
N GLU A 47 -28.12 23.41 -13.56
CA GLU A 47 -28.61 24.08 -12.34
C GLU A 47 -28.37 25.60 -12.34
N GLU A 48 -27.52 26.13 -13.24
CA GLU A 48 -27.18 27.56 -13.32
C GLU A 48 -27.97 28.28 -14.42
N CYS A 49 -27.95 27.80 -15.68
CA CYS A 49 -28.64 28.46 -16.79
C CYS A 49 -30.01 27.86 -17.15
N GLY A 50 -30.33 26.66 -16.64
CA GLY A 50 -31.59 25.97 -16.96
C GLY A 50 -31.62 25.27 -18.33
N GLU A 51 -30.55 25.34 -19.13
CA GLU A 51 -30.50 24.69 -20.45
C GLU A 51 -30.25 23.18 -20.36
N GLU A 52 -30.79 22.43 -21.33
CA GLU A 52 -30.55 21.00 -21.47
C GLU A 52 -29.17 20.73 -22.10
N PHE A 53 -28.41 19.78 -21.54
CA PHE A 53 -27.09 19.39 -22.03
C PHE A 53 -26.82 17.88 -21.89
N ASP A 54 -25.83 17.38 -22.65
CA ASP A 54 -25.37 15.99 -22.61
C ASP A 54 -24.23 15.81 -21.60
N GLY A 55 -24.50 15.22 -20.44
CA GLY A 55 -23.52 14.89 -19.41
C GLY A 55 -22.94 13.48 -19.54
N LYS A 56 -21.69 13.30 -19.12
CA LYS A 56 -21.05 11.96 -19.03
C LYS A 56 -21.44 11.19 -17.77
N ASN A 57 -21.80 11.89 -16.69
CA ASN A 57 -22.26 11.30 -15.44
C ASN A 57 -23.62 11.88 -15.07
N LYS A 58 -24.49 11.05 -14.47
CA LYS A 58 -25.80 11.51 -13.93
C LYS A 58 -25.68 12.58 -12.85
N THR A 59 -24.49 12.71 -12.26
CA THR A 59 -24.17 13.66 -11.19
C THR A 59 -23.64 14.99 -11.72
N ASN A 60 -23.50 15.16 -13.04
CA ASN A 60 -23.12 16.45 -13.61
C ASN A 60 -24.27 17.45 -13.40
N LYS A 61 -23.95 18.63 -12.86
CA LYS A 61 -24.93 19.68 -12.54
C LYS A 61 -24.91 20.87 -13.50
N PHE A 62 -23.81 21.03 -14.24
CA PHE A 62 -23.56 22.23 -15.04
C PHE A 62 -23.18 21.85 -16.48
N CYS A 63 -23.70 22.61 -17.44
CA CYS A 63 -23.42 22.42 -18.86
C CYS A 63 -22.01 22.88 -19.25
N SER A 64 -21.42 23.81 -18.49
CA SER A 64 -20.11 24.39 -18.77
C SER A 64 -19.33 24.73 -17.51
N ASP A 65 -18.02 24.91 -17.67
CA ASP A 65 -17.13 25.42 -16.63
C ASP A 65 -17.52 26.83 -16.15
N GLU A 66 -18.09 27.64 -17.03
CA GLU A 66 -18.58 28.97 -16.67
C GLU A 66 -19.80 28.89 -15.75
N CYS A 67 -20.78 28.06 -16.10
CA CYS A 67 -21.96 27.80 -15.25
C CYS A 67 -21.55 27.21 -13.90
N ARG A 68 -20.60 26.25 -13.91
CA ARG A 68 -20.03 25.71 -12.67
C ARG A 68 -19.43 26.81 -11.80
N ARG A 69 -18.63 27.73 -12.38
CA ARG A 69 -17.97 28.82 -11.64
C ARG A 69 -18.96 29.85 -11.10
N LYS A 70 -20.00 30.22 -11.86
CA LYS A 70 -21.07 31.12 -11.39
C LYS A 70 -21.81 30.53 -10.18
N ASN A 71 -21.98 29.20 -10.17
CA ASN A 71 -22.62 28.50 -9.06
C ASN A 71 -21.73 28.32 -7.82
N ILE A 72 -20.42 28.62 -7.89
CA ILE A 72 -19.55 28.65 -6.70
C ILE A 72 -19.90 29.92 -5.90
N LYS A 73 -21.05 29.89 -5.23
CA LYS A 73 -21.61 31.04 -4.49
C LYS A 73 -20.86 31.33 -3.20
N GLU A 74 -20.27 30.32 -2.59
CA GLU A 74 -19.65 30.46 -1.27
C GLU A 74 -18.17 30.05 -1.31
N ARG A 75 -17.30 31.03 -1.07
CA ARG A 75 -15.92 30.77 -0.69
C ARG A 75 -15.84 30.85 0.83
N TYR A 76 -15.32 29.79 1.44
CA TYR A 76 -15.14 29.70 2.88
C TYR A 76 -13.74 30.15 3.24
N GLU A 77 -13.60 30.70 4.44
CA GLU A 77 -12.29 30.94 5.04
C GLU A 77 -11.67 29.59 5.41
N VAL A 78 -10.50 29.32 4.83
CA VAL A 78 -9.72 28.10 5.03
C VAL A 78 -8.33 28.51 5.48
N VAL A 79 -7.76 27.76 6.43
CA VAL A 79 -6.40 27.93 6.92
C VAL A 79 -5.45 27.12 6.04
N CYS A 80 -4.41 27.75 5.49
CA CYS A 80 -3.39 27.07 4.70
C CYS A 80 -2.65 26.02 5.55
N SER A 81 -2.52 24.79 5.03
CA SER A 81 -1.81 23.69 5.71
C SER A 81 -0.33 23.96 5.94
N GLU A 82 0.31 24.76 5.07
CA GLU A 82 1.76 24.98 5.08
C GLU A 82 2.17 26.22 5.87
N CYS A 83 1.42 27.31 5.76
CA CYS A 83 1.80 28.62 6.33
C CYS A 83 0.79 29.20 7.33
N GLY A 84 -0.36 28.57 7.53
CA GLY A 84 -1.38 29.04 8.48
C GLY A 84 -2.16 30.29 8.04
N VAL A 85 -1.88 30.86 6.85
CA VAL A 85 -2.63 32.01 6.32
C VAL A 85 -4.08 31.63 6.06
N VAL A 86 -5.00 32.50 6.46
CA VAL A 86 -6.44 32.37 6.17
C VAL A 86 -6.74 32.92 4.78
N TYR A 87 -7.40 32.14 3.93
CA TYR A 87 -7.78 32.56 2.57
C TYR A 87 -9.15 32.00 2.15
N LYS A 88 -9.76 32.61 1.12
CA LYS A 88 -11.09 32.24 0.62
C LYS A 88 -11.01 31.15 -0.45
N ALA A 89 -11.55 29.96 -0.17
CA ALA A 89 -11.55 28.81 -1.08
C ALA A 89 -12.93 28.15 -1.22
N PRO A 90 -13.23 27.49 -2.36
CA PRO A 90 -14.36 26.58 -2.47
C PRO A 90 -14.36 25.50 -1.38
N ILE A 91 -15.53 25.02 -0.98
CA ILE A 91 -15.70 24.04 0.13
C ILE A 91 -14.93 22.74 -0.07
N ASP A 92 -14.65 22.37 -1.32
CA ASP A 92 -13.94 21.14 -1.67
C ASP A 92 -12.43 21.21 -1.39
N LEU A 93 -11.89 22.40 -1.04
CA LEU A 93 -10.45 22.64 -0.85
C LEU A 93 -10.04 22.87 0.62
N LYS A 94 -10.76 22.29 1.59
CA LYS A 94 -10.55 22.52 3.05
C LYS A 94 -9.14 22.26 3.60
N HIS A 95 -8.28 21.53 2.88
CA HIS A 95 -6.94 21.14 3.35
C HIS A 95 -5.82 21.43 2.33
N TYR A 96 -6.04 22.37 1.41
CA TYR A 96 -5.04 22.66 0.38
C TYR A 96 -4.07 23.76 0.81
N PRO A 97 -2.81 23.72 0.34
CA PRO A 97 -1.92 24.86 0.41
C PRO A 97 -2.51 26.07 -0.33
N CYS A 98 -2.25 27.27 0.21
CA CYS A 98 -2.53 28.53 -0.47
C CYS A 98 -1.77 28.61 -1.81
N LYS A 99 -2.12 29.59 -2.65
CA LYS A 99 -1.54 29.70 -3.99
C LYS A 99 -0.01 29.82 -3.95
N GLU A 100 0.50 30.65 -3.05
CA GLU A 100 1.92 30.91 -2.87
C GLU A 100 2.66 29.65 -2.42
N CYS A 101 2.15 28.95 -1.39
CA CYS A 101 2.75 27.70 -0.92
C CYS A 101 2.71 26.60 -1.99
N ARG A 102 1.64 26.54 -2.79
CA ARG A 102 1.54 25.59 -3.91
C ARG A 102 2.62 25.83 -4.96
N GLU A 103 2.89 27.09 -5.28
CA GLU A 103 3.93 27.47 -6.23
C GLU A 103 5.32 27.13 -5.68
N ILE A 104 5.55 27.36 -4.39
CA ILE A 104 6.79 26.94 -3.71
C ILE A 104 6.96 25.41 -3.78
N ILE A 105 5.92 24.63 -3.47
CA ILE A 105 5.95 23.17 -3.54
C ILE A 105 6.22 22.68 -4.96
N GLU A 106 5.60 23.31 -5.96
CA GLU A 106 5.79 22.94 -7.36
C GLU A 106 7.24 23.20 -7.79
N ASN A 107 7.79 24.33 -7.38
CA ASN A 107 9.18 24.72 -7.67
C ASN A 107 10.21 23.94 -6.84
N SER A 108 9.83 23.33 -5.72
CA SER A 108 10.72 22.52 -4.88
C SER A 108 10.83 21.07 -5.36
N LYS A 109 10.09 20.65 -6.39
CA LYS A 109 10.17 19.28 -6.91
C LYS A 109 11.53 19.02 -7.54
N VAL A 110 12.15 17.90 -7.18
CA VAL A 110 13.41 17.44 -7.77
C VAL A 110 13.15 16.42 -8.87
N GLU A 111 14.00 16.44 -9.90
CA GLU A 111 13.98 15.43 -10.95
C GLU A 111 14.58 14.11 -10.43
N LYS A 112 13.87 13.01 -10.67
CA LYS A 112 14.26 11.64 -10.33
C LYS A 112 14.07 10.73 -11.52
N ILE A 113 14.88 9.67 -11.59
CA ILE A 113 14.72 8.62 -12.59
C ILE A 113 13.85 7.52 -11.98
N CYS A 114 12.74 7.18 -12.64
CA CYS A 114 11.85 6.09 -12.22
C CYS A 114 12.59 4.75 -12.25
N ARG A 115 12.62 4.04 -11.12
CA ARG A 115 13.28 2.72 -11.04
C ARG A 115 12.62 1.62 -11.87
N MET A 116 11.40 1.85 -12.35
CA MET A 116 10.67 0.88 -13.19
C MET A 116 10.75 1.15 -14.67
N CYS A 117 10.46 2.38 -15.12
CA CYS A 117 10.43 2.70 -16.55
C CYS A 117 11.66 3.49 -17.03
N GLY A 118 12.50 4.00 -16.13
CA GLY A 118 13.66 4.83 -16.47
C GLY A 118 13.31 6.28 -16.87
N GLU A 119 12.03 6.66 -16.91
CA GLU A 119 11.63 8.03 -17.23
C GLU A 119 11.98 9.00 -16.10
N ILE A 120 12.35 10.22 -16.48
CA ILE A 120 12.60 11.32 -15.56
C ILE A 120 11.25 11.92 -15.12
N PHE A 121 11.05 12.08 -13.81
CA PHE A 121 9.83 12.66 -13.24
C PHE A 121 10.16 13.60 -12.07
N LYS A 122 9.27 14.55 -11.79
CA LYS A 122 9.44 15.56 -10.74
C LYS A 122 8.61 15.23 -9.50
N THR A 123 9.24 15.21 -8.34
CA THR A 123 8.56 14.98 -7.05
C THR A 123 9.30 15.66 -5.89
N ASN A 124 8.56 16.05 -4.86
CA ASN A 124 9.11 16.48 -3.57
C ASN A 124 9.15 15.34 -2.53
N GLU A 125 8.55 14.19 -2.84
CA GLU A 125 8.49 13.03 -1.95
C GLU A 125 9.64 12.05 -2.21
N ASN A 126 9.95 11.21 -1.22
CA ASN A 126 10.92 10.12 -1.38
C ASN A 126 10.33 8.89 -2.10
N ILE A 127 9.72 9.11 -3.27
CA ILE A 127 9.18 8.05 -4.12
C ILE A 127 10.19 7.64 -5.20
N GLU A 128 10.24 6.35 -5.51
CA GLU A 128 11.21 5.75 -6.46
C GLU A 128 10.61 5.51 -7.87
N VAL A 129 9.33 5.80 -8.06
CA VAL A 129 8.56 5.48 -9.26
C VAL A 129 7.66 6.64 -9.67
N CYS A 130 7.43 6.80 -10.97
CA CYS A 130 6.77 7.99 -11.55
C CYS A 130 5.23 7.96 -11.54
N SER A 131 4.61 6.79 -11.37
CA SER A 131 3.17 6.62 -11.52
C SER A 131 2.64 5.45 -10.69
N GLY A 132 1.33 5.43 -10.43
CA GLY A 132 0.68 4.30 -9.75
C GLY A 132 0.83 2.97 -10.50
N LEU A 133 0.93 3.00 -11.84
CA LEU A 133 1.21 1.78 -12.63
C LEU A 133 2.65 1.29 -12.41
N CYS A 134 3.63 2.20 -12.43
CA CYS A 134 5.01 1.87 -12.10
C CYS A 134 5.13 1.38 -10.66
N GLU A 135 4.42 1.99 -9.70
CA GLU A 135 4.38 1.52 -8.32
C GLU A 135 3.81 0.11 -8.20
N TYR A 136 2.70 -0.18 -8.88
CA TYR A 136 2.11 -1.52 -8.94
C TYR A 136 3.12 -2.54 -9.48
N ASN A 137 3.79 -2.23 -10.60
CA ASN A 137 4.77 -3.12 -11.21
C ASN A 137 6.03 -3.27 -10.33
N TYR A 138 6.53 -2.19 -9.74
CA TYR A 138 7.65 -2.21 -8.79
C TYR A 138 7.36 -3.10 -7.61
N LYS A 139 6.18 -2.95 -7.00
CA LYS A 139 5.74 -3.83 -5.91
C LYS A 139 5.63 -5.26 -6.38
N ARG A 140 5.08 -5.52 -7.58
CA ARG A 140 4.95 -6.87 -8.13
C ARG A 140 6.30 -7.53 -8.36
N GLU A 141 7.27 -6.84 -8.96
CA GLU A 141 8.61 -7.38 -9.21
C GLU A 141 9.41 -7.56 -7.92
N ASN A 142 9.34 -6.60 -6.99
CA ASN A 142 10.05 -6.70 -5.71
C ASN A 142 9.39 -7.67 -4.73
N LYS A 143 8.09 -7.96 -4.87
CA LYS A 143 7.38 -8.98 -4.09
C LYS A 143 7.97 -10.38 -4.31
N TYR A 144 8.64 -10.63 -5.43
CA TYR A 144 9.35 -11.88 -5.72
C TYR A 144 10.88 -11.76 -5.58
N LYS A 145 11.40 -10.59 -5.19
CA LYS A 145 12.84 -10.30 -5.14
C LYS A 145 13.47 -10.58 -3.76
N TYR A 146 12.67 -10.93 -2.75
CA TYR A 146 13.19 -11.81 -1.71
C TYR A 146 13.44 -13.15 -2.40
N ASN A 147 14.70 -13.41 -2.79
CA ASN A 147 15.19 -14.69 -3.26
C ASN A 147 15.03 -15.70 -2.12
N ILE A 148 13.79 -16.10 -1.89
CA ILE A 148 13.46 -17.21 -1.02
C ILE A 148 13.87 -18.43 -1.82
N ASN A 149 15.01 -19.04 -1.45
CA ASN A 149 15.41 -20.31 -2.02
C ASN A 149 14.28 -21.32 -1.75
N ILE A 150 13.59 -21.75 -2.80
CA ILE A 150 12.42 -22.63 -2.69
C ILE A 150 12.80 -23.95 -2.01
N GLU A 151 14.03 -24.43 -2.21
CA GLU A 151 14.54 -25.64 -1.55
C GLU A 151 14.78 -25.41 -0.06
N GLU A 152 15.28 -24.23 0.31
CA GLU A 152 15.45 -23.82 1.71
C GLU A 152 14.10 -23.72 2.44
N VAL A 153 13.08 -23.13 1.79
CA VAL A 153 11.72 -23.10 2.36
C VAL A 153 11.09 -24.47 2.47
N LYS A 154 11.29 -25.36 1.50
CA LYS A 154 10.83 -26.74 1.58
C LYS A 154 11.53 -27.50 2.72
N SER A 155 12.82 -27.24 2.94
CA SER A 155 13.59 -27.81 4.04
C SER A 155 13.07 -27.32 5.40
N ILE A 156 12.86 -26.01 5.55
CA ILE A 156 12.29 -25.39 6.76
C ILE A 156 10.87 -25.93 7.04
N ASP A 157 10.02 -26.02 6.01
CA ASP A 157 8.65 -26.55 6.14
C ASP A 157 8.66 -28.03 6.59
N LYS A 158 9.62 -28.82 6.10
CA LYS A 158 9.81 -30.20 6.54
C LYS A 158 10.22 -30.28 8.02
N GLN A 159 11.20 -29.49 8.44
CA GLN A 159 11.67 -29.46 9.83
C GLN A 159 10.56 -29.03 10.80
N ILE A 160 9.77 -28.01 10.44
CA ILE A 160 8.62 -27.56 11.25
C ILE A 160 7.56 -28.66 11.33
N LYS A 161 7.26 -29.38 10.23
CA LYS A 161 6.29 -30.48 10.26
C LYS A 161 6.76 -31.64 11.13
N GLU A 162 8.03 -32.03 11.05
CA GLU A 162 8.61 -33.07 11.89
C GLU A 162 8.56 -32.69 13.37
N LEU A 163 8.88 -31.42 13.69
CA LEU A 163 8.74 -30.88 15.04
C LEU A 163 7.28 -30.91 15.52
N LEU A 164 6.32 -30.46 14.70
CA LEU A 164 4.91 -30.44 15.11
C LEU A 164 4.31 -31.85 15.24
N LEU A 165 4.77 -32.82 14.45
CA LEU A 165 4.34 -34.21 14.54
C LEU A 165 4.75 -34.87 15.86
N SER A 166 5.91 -34.51 16.43
CA SER A 166 6.35 -35.04 17.73
C SER A 166 5.44 -34.62 18.90
N TYR A 167 4.68 -33.54 18.73
CA TYR A 167 3.69 -33.05 19.70
C TYR A 167 2.24 -33.39 19.32
N SER A 168 2.01 -34.14 18.23
CA SER A 168 0.66 -34.50 17.81
C SER A 168 -0.01 -35.43 18.84
N GLY A 169 -1.24 -35.09 19.25
CA GLY A 169 -2.01 -35.85 20.25
C GLY A 169 -1.70 -35.50 21.71
N VAL A 170 -0.80 -34.57 21.99
CA VAL A 170 -0.45 -34.12 23.35
C VAL A 170 -1.15 -32.79 23.67
N ARG A 171 -1.77 -32.69 24.86
CA ARG A 171 -2.32 -31.42 25.35
C ARG A 171 -1.19 -30.59 25.95
N LEU A 172 -0.70 -29.63 25.19
CA LEU A 172 0.41 -28.77 25.59
C LEU A 172 -0.04 -27.67 26.56
N ASN A 173 0.74 -27.43 27.61
CA ASN A 173 0.58 -26.27 28.48
C ASN A 173 1.21 -25.01 27.87
N LYS A 174 0.94 -23.83 28.46
CA LYS A 174 1.40 -22.53 27.92
C LYS A 174 2.93 -22.42 27.82
N LYS A 175 3.68 -23.05 28.73
CA LYS A 175 5.15 -23.06 28.74
C LYS A 175 5.70 -23.89 27.58
N GLU A 176 5.11 -25.06 27.33
CA GLU A 176 5.48 -25.95 26.22
C GLU A 176 5.16 -25.33 24.86
N GLN A 177 4.00 -24.68 24.72
CA GLN A 177 3.65 -23.96 23.50
C GLN A 177 4.64 -22.83 23.18
N THR A 178 5.10 -22.11 24.22
CA THR A 178 6.08 -21.04 24.09
C THR A 178 7.44 -21.58 23.63
N GLU A 179 7.84 -22.76 24.12
CA GLU A 179 9.11 -23.37 23.77
C GLU A 179 9.11 -23.91 22.33
N ILE A 180 8.03 -24.55 21.89
CA ILE A 180 7.84 -24.97 20.49
C ILE A 180 7.89 -23.75 19.56
N TYR A 181 7.29 -22.64 19.98
CA TYR A 181 7.30 -21.41 19.20
C TYR A 181 8.73 -20.84 19.04
N LYS A 182 9.55 -20.85 20.09
CA LYS A 182 10.96 -20.45 20.01
C LYS A 182 11.74 -21.34 19.03
N GLN A 183 11.55 -22.65 19.10
CA GLN A 183 12.20 -23.60 18.18
C GLN A 183 11.78 -23.36 16.73
N ILE A 184 10.50 -23.08 16.47
CA ILE A 184 10.02 -22.72 15.11
C ILE A 184 10.63 -21.40 14.63
N LYS A 185 10.83 -20.43 15.53
CA LYS A 185 11.46 -19.14 15.20
C LYS A 185 12.95 -19.32 14.85
N GLU A 186 13.66 -20.16 15.62
CA GLU A 186 15.07 -20.51 15.36
C GLU A 186 15.22 -21.27 14.03
N ILE A 187 14.32 -22.21 13.73
CA ILE A 187 14.30 -22.95 12.46
C ILE A 187 13.99 -22.02 11.28
N SER A 188 13.10 -21.05 11.45
CA SER A 188 12.59 -20.28 10.32
C SER A 188 13.52 -19.16 9.86
N ASN A 189 14.32 -18.52 10.74
CA ASN A 189 15.29 -17.41 10.51
C ASN A 189 14.96 -16.37 9.41
N LEU A 190 13.74 -16.36 8.91
CA LEU A 190 13.16 -15.61 7.81
C LEU A 190 11.85 -15.01 8.33
N PRO A 191 11.37 -13.89 7.74
CA PRO A 191 10.05 -13.36 8.06
C PRO A 191 9.00 -14.45 7.87
N ILE A 192 8.23 -14.75 8.93
CA ILE A 192 7.26 -15.85 8.95
C ILE A 192 6.28 -15.70 7.78
N HIS A 193 6.44 -16.56 6.77
CA HIS A 193 5.62 -16.52 5.56
C HIS A 193 4.19 -17.01 5.86
N LYS A 194 3.21 -16.51 5.10
CA LYS A 194 1.76 -16.77 5.25
C LYS A 194 1.37 -18.27 5.25
N SER A 195 2.25 -19.13 4.73
CA SER A 195 2.11 -20.60 4.74
C SER A 195 2.39 -21.23 6.12
N ILE A 196 3.38 -20.72 6.88
CA ILE A 196 3.68 -21.18 8.24
C ILE A 196 2.52 -20.83 9.18
N TYR A 197 1.95 -19.64 9.02
CA TYR A 197 0.76 -19.18 9.76
C TYR A 197 -0.45 -20.11 9.57
N LYS A 198 -0.70 -20.56 8.33
CA LYS A 198 -1.76 -21.55 8.04
C LYS A 198 -1.48 -22.92 8.68
N CYS A 199 -0.21 -23.29 8.82
CA CYS A 199 0.20 -24.56 9.41
C CYS A 199 0.01 -24.53 10.93
N LEU A 200 0.49 -23.48 11.63
CA LEU A 200 0.31 -23.30 13.08
C LEU A 200 -1.16 -23.29 13.51
N LYS A 201 -2.02 -22.61 12.73
CA LYS A 201 -3.48 -22.59 12.95
C LYS A 201 -4.13 -23.97 12.86
N ARG A 202 -3.57 -24.90 12.09
CA ARG A 202 -4.09 -26.27 11.94
C ARG A 202 -3.80 -27.14 13.16
N TYR A 203 -2.77 -26.82 13.94
CA TYR A 203 -2.37 -27.57 15.14
C TYR A 203 -2.85 -26.94 16.45
N ASN A 204 -3.77 -25.97 16.40
CA ASN A 204 -4.37 -25.32 17.57
C ASN A 204 -3.37 -24.67 18.53
N ILE A 205 -2.19 -24.30 18.03
CA ILE A 205 -1.21 -23.49 18.76
C ILE A 205 -1.72 -22.04 18.70
N SER A 206 -2.26 -21.54 19.81
CA SER A 206 -2.91 -20.22 19.82
C SER A 206 -1.89 -19.11 19.61
N HIS A 207 -2.19 -18.22 18.68
CA HIS A 207 -1.28 -17.18 18.21
C HIS A 207 -1.79 -15.80 18.64
N THR A 208 -1.71 -15.48 19.93
CA THR A 208 -2.07 -14.13 20.42
C THR A 208 -1.03 -13.05 20.04
N TYR A 209 0.08 -13.43 19.41
CA TYR A 209 1.29 -12.58 19.37
C TYR A 209 1.58 -11.82 18.05
N PHE A 210 0.76 -11.94 16.99
CA PHE A 210 1.13 -11.44 15.63
C PHE A 210 0.14 -10.51 14.94
N ASP A 211 -0.96 -10.13 15.57
CA ASP A 211 -2.03 -9.37 14.91
C ASP A 211 -1.75 -7.86 14.75
N THR A 212 -0.49 -7.44 14.59
CA THR A 212 -0.16 -6.01 14.34
C THR A 212 0.49 -5.71 13.00
N VAL A 213 0.58 -6.67 12.09
CA VAL A 213 0.99 -6.40 10.70
C VAL A 213 -0.07 -6.99 9.75
N ASP A 214 -0.83 -6.09 9.13
CA ASP A 214 -1.90 -6.32 8.13
C ASP A 214 -3.35 -6.52 8.65
N GLY A 215 -3.83 -5.54 9.43
CA GLY A 215 -5.16 -4.93 9.18
C GLY A 215 -6.40 -5.83 9.19
N TRP A 216 -6.52 -6.80 10.10
CA TRP A 216 -7.79 -7.48 10.40
C TRP A 216 -8.12 -7.37 11.89
N SER A 217 -9.36 -6.95 12.19
CA SER A 217 -9.83 -6.61 13.53
C SER A 217 -9.89 -7.83 14.46
N PRO A 218 -9.32 -7.79 15.69
CA PRO A 218 -9.44 -8.88 16.65
C PRO A 218 -10.80 -8.87 17.36
N LEU A 219 -11.37 -10.05 17.57
CA LEU A 219 -12.38 -10.29 18.61
C LEU A 219 -11.67 -10.23 19.97
N LEU A 220 -12.09 -9.27 20.79
CA LEU A 220 -11.58 -8.99 22.13
C LEU A 220 -11.76 -10.19 23.07
N ILE A 221 -10.65 -10.72 23.59
CA ILE A 221 -10.63 -11.34 24.92
C ILE A 221 -9.85 -10.38 25.81
N ASN A 222 -10.55 -9.84 26.80
CA ASN A 222 -10.07 -8.80 27.69
C ASN A 222 -9.56 -9.47 28.98
N THR A 223 -8.25 -9.59 29.16
CA THR A 223 -7.65 -9.73 30.49
C THR A 223 -6.58 -8.65 30.64
N SER A 224 -6.63 -7.90 31.74
CA SER A 224 -5.77 -6.73 32.01
C SER A 224 -4.28 -7.08 32.01
N ASP A 225 -3.95 -8.31 32.38
CA ASP A 225 -2.56 -8.75 32.57
C ASP A 225 -1.88 -9.08 31.23
N GLU A 226 -2.64 -9.40 30.17
CA GLU A 226 -2.09 -9.68 28.84
C GLU A 226 -1.66 -8.40 28.11
N GLN A 227 -2.37 -7.28 28.32
CA GLN A 227 -2.01 -6.00 27.71
C GLN A 227 -0.70 -5.41 28.25
N ASP A 228 -0.38 -5.67 29.52
CA ASP A 228 0.84 -5.15 30.14
C ASP A 228 2.07 -5.95 29.74
N ILE A 229 1.94 -7.27 29.56
CA ILE A 229 3.03 -8.11 29.03
C ILE A 229 3.32 -7.77 27.56
N GLU A 230 2.29 -7.57 26.74
CA GLU A 230 2.45 -7.14 25.34
C GLU A 230 3.17 -5.80 25.23
N LYS A 231 2.80 -4.82 26.07
CA LYS A 231 3.49 -3.53 26.14
C LYS A 231 4.95 -3.68 26.54
N GLN A 232 5.26 -4.51 27.53
CA GLN A 232 6.64 -4.71 27.99
C GLN A 232 7.52 -5.35 26.90
N ILE A 233 7.02 -6.37 26.22
CA ILE A 233 7.81 -7.02 25.16
C ILE A 233 7.96 -6.09 23.94
N LEU A 234 6.93 -5.32 23.58
CA LEU A 234 7.03 -4.32 22.53
C LEU A 234 8.07 -3.24 22.86
N ILE A 235 8.18 -2.84 24.13
CA ILE A 235 9.20 -1.90 24.60
C ILE A 235 10.60 -2.50 24.43
N GLU A 236 10.83 -3.74 24.84
CA GLU A 236 12.14 -4.38 24.73
C GLU A 236 12.57 -4.59 23.28
N VAL A 237 11.65 -5.03 22.40
CA VAL A 237 11.94 -5.13 20.95
C VAL A 237 12.28 -3.77 20.35
N LYS A 238 11.59 -2.70 20.76
CA LYS A 238 11.91 -1.34 20.31
C LYS A 238 13.28 -0.87 20.80
N LYS A 239 13.67 -1.20 22.03
CA LYS A 239 15.02 -0.89 22.56
C LYS A 239 16.10 -1.60 21.77
N GLU A 240 15.92 -2.87 21.45
CA GLU A 240 16.89 -3.65 20.68
C GLU A 240 17.06 -3.10 19.26
N LEU A 241 15.95 -2.80 18.56
CA LEU A 241 15.99 -2.17 17.24
C LEU A 241 16.63 -0.78 17.26
N LEU A 242 16.37 0.01 18.30
CA LEU A 242 17.02 1.30 18.50
C LEU A 242 18.53 1.12 18.69
N GLN A 243 18.97 0.15 19.49
CA GLN A 243 20.38 -0.13 19.72
C GLN A 243 21.09 -0.58 18.43
N GLN A 244 20.47 -1.44 17.63
CA GLN A 244 21.00 -1.84 16.33
C GLN A 244 21.15 -0.64 15.38
N THR A 245 20.17 0.28 15.42
CA THR A 245 20.20 1.52 14.63
C THR A 245 21.34 2.43 15.09
N ILE A 246 21.52 2.62 16.40
CA ILE A 246 22.65 3.39 16.98
C ILE A 246 23.98 2.79 16.54
N ASN A 247 24.17 1.47 16.69
CA ASN A 247 25.40 0.79 16.30
C ASN A 247 25.71 0.99 14.80
N LYS A 248 24.68 0.94 13.95
CA LYS A 248 24.84 1.21 12.51
C LYS A 248 25.30 2.64 12.23
N TYR A 249 24.73 3.63 12.92
CA TYR A 249 25.15 5.03 12.80
C TYR A 249 26.59 5.24 13.29
N GLU A 250 27.01 4.59 14.36
CA GLU A 250 28.38 4.67 14.86
C GLU A 250 29.40 4.11 13.86
N ILE A 251 29.09 3.00 13.20
CA ILE A 251 29.92 2.43 12.13
C ILE A 251 30.06 3.45 10.99
N THR A 252 28.94 3.99 10.49
CA THR A 252 28.96 4.98 9.41
C THR A 252 29.72 6.25 9.81
N LYS A 253 29.60 6.71 11.06
CA LYS A 253 30.36 7.86 11.58
C LYS A 253 31.86 7.62 11.52
N ARG A 254 32.34 6.45 11.99
CA ARG A 254 33.77 6.09 11.93
C ARG A 254 34.30 6.05 10.50
N GLU A 255 33.51 5.52 9.56
CA GLU A 255 33.88 5.51 8.13
C GLU A 255 34.04 6.93 7.56
N PHE A 256 33.16 7.87 7.96
CA PHE A 256 33.29 9.27 7.57
C PHE A 256 34.52 9.94 8.19
N GLU A 257 34.79 9.70 9.47
CA GLU A 257 35.98 10.23 10.17
C GLU A 257 37.28 9.75 9.51
N MET A 258 37.36 8.47 9.14
CA MET A 258 38.49 7.92 8.38
C MET A 258 38.66 8.59 7.02
N LYS A 259 37.57 8.86 6.29
CA LYS A 259 37.63 9.56 4.99
C LYS A 259 38.12 11.00 5.16
N ILE A 260 37.66 11.70 6.19
CA ILE A 260 38.12 13.07 6.50
C ILE A 260 39.62 13.08 6.79
N GLU A 261 40.11 12.12 7.59
CA GLU A 261 41.54 12.05 7.93
C GLU A 261 42.40 11.73 6.70
N ASN A 262 41.93 10.85 5.82
CA ASN A 262 42.60 10.60 4.53
C ASN A 262 42.66 11.86 3.65
N ILE A 263 41.58 12.64 3.59
CA ILE A 263 41.56 13.91 2.84
C ILE A 263 42.56 14.91 3.43
N LYS A 264 42.63 15.04 4.76
CA LYS A 264 43.61 15.91 5.43
C LYS A 264 45.06 15.50 5.11
N GLN A 265 45.35 14.21 5.09
CA GLN A 265 46.68 13.70 4.71
C GLN A 265 47.02 14.02 3.24
N ILE A 266 46.04 13.95 2.34
CA ILE A 266 46.22 14.33 0.93
C ILE A 266 46.51 15.83 0.82
N ILE A 267 45.75 16.69 1.49
CA ILE A 267 45.97 18.14 1.51
C ILE A 267 47.39 18.47 1.99
N LYS A 268 47.83 17.88 3.11
CA LYS A 268 49.19 18.09 3.65
C LYS A 268 50.29 17.66 2.67
N LYS A 269 50.05 16.63 1.84
CA LYS A 269 51.01 16.21 0.80
C LYS A 269 51.08 17.16 -0.39
N LEU A 270 50.01 17.90 -0.67
CA LEU A 270 49.97 18.88 -1.76
C LEU A 270 50.59 20.23 -1.35
N GLU A 271 50.66 20.52 -0.05
CA GLU A 271 51.24 21.74 0.50
C GLU A 271 52.78 21.68 0.66
N ASN A 272 53.40 20.50 0.57
CA ASN A 272 54.86 20.29 0.61
C ASN A 272 55.43 20.07 -0.79
#